data_AF-A0A385YRP7-F1
#
_entry.id   AF-A0A385YRP7-F1
#
_cell.length_a   1.000
_cell.length_b   1.000
_cell.length_c   1.000
_cell.angle_alpha   90.00
_cell.angle_beta   90.00
_cell.angle_gamma   90.00
#
_symmetry.space_group_name_H-M   'P 1'
#
loop_
_entity.id
_entity.type
_entity.pdbx_description
1 polymer ?
#
loop_
_entity_poly.entity_id
_entity_poly.type
_entity_poly.pdbx_seq_one_letter_code
_entity_poly.pdbx_strand_id
1 'polypeptide(L)'
;MQLLGNKMYQTFDFLFQDIRDPVAVIGQDLQVKIYNIAAGKEFGDRIKVNKPLRLCKSQQDNMISFIADMKKPEKEICSCSFTDTVNNMDYLIEGIFQSSQEYFVLRFRNKKEVKQNRRVYPFPLSFEAIMNASPSGIIVTAKDGQIIKMNHVVEKLLGIPIAKLSGKSDQLLMRLFPEEKMETFHFFQLLSQHKLAEMTRKYCHPNGQIYYLEFSTHYNEELNSYVTILRDRSSQMKKELDLTHKDSLSTLGEMAASIAHEIRNPLTSLKGFTKLIEDAIHDDGKPYLDIIHSEIERMESILNEFLILSKPKNRSFHFVSISTIVEQIIEFMTPQANMNNVQITYECQNKEADCILGEEAEIKKVFINMIKNAIEVMKSGGHLRVSQKLTEHQQVKLTFQDEGCGMSKEVMEKVFTAFYTTKEQGTGLGLSHAYQTMKEHDGSIEVESEVGKGSAFHLYFPVYQFGKEEMEQNLTKPMTVHSWV
;
A
#
# COMPACT_ATOMS: atom_id res chain seq x y z
N MET A 1 -18.41 -28.17 -19.99
CA MET A 1 -16.98 -28.12 -19.65
C MET A 1 -16.74 -26.87 -18.83
N GLN A 2 -17.20 -26.92 -17.58
CA GLN A 2 -16.94 -25.95 -16.52
C GLN A 2 -15.63 -26.33 -15.82
N LEU A 3 -15.02 -25.36 -15.13
CA LEU A 3 -13.82 -25.43 -14.28
C LEU A 3 -12.52 -24.97 -14.94
N LEU A 4 -12.45 -23.67 -15.22
CA LEU A 4 -11.43 -22.77 -14.66
C LEU A 4 -11.78 -21.33 -15.05
N GLY A 5 -12.31 -20.59 -14.07
CA GLY A 5 -12.64 -19.18 -14.18
C GLY A 5 -11.38 -18.36 -14.40
N ASN A 6 -11.10 -18.07 -15.65
CA ASN A 6 -9.93 -17.35 -16.07
C ASN A 6 -10.17 -15.85 -15.78
N LYS A 7 -9.64 -15.32 -14.66
CA LYS A 7 -9.77 -13.91 -14.21
C LYS A 7 -9.45 -12.89 -15.32
N MET A 8 -8.68 -13.30 -16.33
CA MET A 8 -8.38 -12.49 -17.51
C MET A 8 -9.62 -12.22 -18.39
N TYR A 9 -10.48 -13.23 -18.62
CA TYR A 9 -11.72 -13.06 -19.40
C TYR A 9 -12.73 -12.18 -18.67
N GLN A 10 -12.82 -12.29 -17.34
CA GLN A 10 -13.68 -11.41 -16.53
C GLN A 10 -13.27 -9.93 -16.59
N THR A 11 -11.97 -9.66 -16.79
CA THR A 11 -11.44 -8.28 -16.87
C THR A 11 -11.78 -7.62 -18.22
N PHE A 12 -11.80 -8.39 -19.31
CA PHE A 12 -12.19 -7.88 -20.63
C PHE A 12 -13.70 -7.85 -20.85
N ASP A 13 -14.45 -8.79 -20.27
CA ASP A 13 -15.92 -8.80 -20.36
C ASP A 13 -16.53 -7.52 -19.78
N PHE A 14 -16.07 -7.06 -18.60
CA PHE A 14 -16.58 -5.82 -18.00
C PHE A 14 -16.40 -4.60 -18.93
N LEU A 15 -15.24 -4.47 -19.56
CA LEU A 15 -14.94 -3.36 -20.48
C LEU A 15 -15.82 -3.37 -21.73
N PHE A 16 -16.15 -4.57 -22.24
CA PHE A 16 -17.09 -4.73 -23.35
C PHE A 16 -18.53 -4.39 -22.94
N GLN A 17 -18.92 -4.71 -21.71
CA GLN A 17 -20.26 -4.42 -21.18
C GLN A 17 -20.51 -2.92 -20.90
N ASP A 18 -19.46 -2.14 -20.63
CA ASP A 18 -19.54 -0.69 -20.33
C ASP A 18 -19.66 0.23 -21.57
N ILE A 19 -19.55 -0.33 -22.78
CA ILE A 19 -19.73 0.43 -24.02
C ILE A 19 -21.19 0.92 -24.10
N ARG A 20 -21.39 2.25 -24.21
CA ARG A 20 -22.72 2.88 -24.26
C ARG A 20 -23.53 2.51 -25.49
N ASP A 21 -22.87 2.35 -26.63
CA ASP A 21 -23.54 2.03 -27.88
C ASP A 21 -23.84 0.52 -27.93
N PRO A 22 -24.96 0.11 -28.54
CA PRO A 22 -25.22 -1.29 -28.84
C PRO A 22 -24.10 -1.90 -29.69
N VAL A 23 -23.42 -2.92 -29.17
CA VAL A 23 -22.37 -3.67 -29.88
C VAL A 23 -22.65 -5.17 -29.82
N ALA A 24 -22.49 -5.83 -30.96
CA ALA A 24 -22.62 -7.28 -31.10
C ALA A 24 -21.47 -7.86 -31.94
N VAL A 25 -20.99 -9.03 -31.54
CA VAL A 25 -20.05 -9.84 -32.33
C VAL A 25 -20.83 -10.95 -33.01
N ILE A 26 -20.69 -11.05 -34.33
CA ILE A 26 -21.36 -12.05 -35.17
C ILE A 26 -20.32 -12.98 -35.77
N GLY A 27 -20.56 -14.29 -35.69
CA GLY A 27 -19.70 -15.30 -36.33
C GLY A 27 -19.97 -15.44 -37.84
N GLN A 28 -19.15 -16.22 -38.54
CA GLN A 28 -19.40 -16.53 -39.96
C GLN A 28 -20.74 -17.20 -40.23
N ASP A 29 -21.26 -17.93 -39.24
CA ASP A 29 -22.59 -18.56 -39.26
C ASP A 29 -23.75 -17.56 -39.12
N LEU A 30 -23.45 -16.25 -39.11
CA LEU A 30 -24.39 -15.16 -38.90
C LEU A 30 -25.11 -15.22 -37.54
N GLN A 31 -24.54 -15.95 -36.58
CA GLN A 31 -25.06 -16.05 -35.23
C GLN A 31 -24.30 -15.11 -34.30
N VAL A 32 -25.03 -14.54 -33.34
CA VAL A 32 -24.46 -13.67 -32.31
C VAL A 32 -23.60 -14.50 -31.38
N LYS A 33 -22.32 -14.14 -31.23
CA LYS A 33 -21.36 -14.80 -30.34
C LYS A 33 -21.31 -14.12 -28.97
N ILE A 34 -21.30 -12.79 -28.95
CA ILE A 34 -21.39 -11.99 -27.72
C ILE A 34 -22.04 -10.63 -28.04
N TYR A 35 -22.71 -10.01 -27.07
CA TYR A 35 -23.28 -8.67 -27.18
C TYR A 35 -23.26 -7.97 -25.82
N ASN A 36 -23.20 -6.64 -25.82
CA ASN A 36 -23.11 -5.84 -24.60
C ASN A 36 -24.49 -5.51 -23.99
N ILE A 37 -24.52 -5.01 -22.75
CA ILE A 37 -25.75 -4.61 -22.04
C ILE A 37 -26.57 -3.63 -22.88
N ALA A 38 -25.92 -2.67 -23.56
CA ALA A 38 -26.60 -1.71 -24.43
C ALA A 38 -27.35 -2.41 -25.57
N ALA A 39 -26.74 -3.37 -26.26
CA ALA A 39 -27.40 -4.17 -27.29
C ALA A 39 -28.52 -5.04 -26.73
N GLY A 40 -28.35 -5.60 -25.53
CA GLY A 40 -29.41 -6.33 -24.82
C GLY A 40 -30.63 -5.47 -24.53
N LYS A 41 -30.42 -4.23 -24.09
CA LYS A 41 -31.50 -3.25 -23.85
C LYS A 41 -32.19 -2.81 -25.14
N GLU A 42 -31.41 -2.59 -26.20
CA GLU A 42 -31.91 -2.05 -27.48
C GLU A 42 -32.75 -3.08 -28.26
N PHE A 43 -32.25 -4.31 -28.35
CA PHE A 43 -32.85 -5.35 -29.18
C PHE A 43 -33.70 -6.36 -28.39
N GLY A 44 -33.54 -6.44 -27.06
CA GLY A 44 -34.31 -7.33 -26.19
C GLY A 44 -34.26 -8.79 -26.64
N ASP A 45 -35.41 -9.44 -26.77
CA ASP A 45 -35.50 -10.84 -27.21
C ASP A 45 -35.03 -11.11 -28.64
N ARG A 46 -34.75 -10.06 -29.42
CA ARG A 46 -34.26 -10.16 -30.81
C ARG A 46 -32.76 -10.44 -30.89
N ILE A 47 -32.01 -10.24 -29.80
CA ILE A 47 -30.59 -10.57 -29.72
C ILE A 47 -30.33 -11.64 -28.65
N LYS A 48 -29.79 -12.79 -29.05
CA LYS A 48 -29.45 -13.90 -28.13
C LYS A 48 -28.19 -14.60 -28.63
N VAL A 49 -27.32 -15.02 -27.70
CA VAL A 49 -26.11 -15.78 -28.02
C VAL A 49 -26.49 -17.09 -28.73
N ASN A 50 -25.72 -17.46 -29.76
CA ASN A 50 -25.95 -18.63 -30.62
C ASN A 50 -27.30 -18.63 -31.34
N LYS A 51 -27.85 -17.45 -31.60
CA LYS A 51 -29.01 -17.25 -32.47
C LYS A 51 -28.69 -16.16 -33.48
N PRO A 52 -29.30 -16.21 -34.69
CA PRO A 52 -29.24 -15.10 -35.61
C PRO A 52 -29.92 -13.88 -34.99
N LEU A 53 -29.36 -12.69 -35.23
CA LEU A 53 -30.01 -11.43 -34.88
C LEU A 53 -31.35 -11.35 -35.62
N ARG A 54 -32.46 -11.25 -34.88
CA ARG A 54 -33.81 -11.32 -35.45
C ARG A 54 -34.24 -9.96 -35.98
N LEU A 55 -34.00 -9.75 -37.27
CA LEU A 55 -34.43 -8.59 -38.06
C LEU A 55 -35.56 -8.99 -39.03
N CYS A 56 -36.22 -8.04 -39.69
CA CYS A 56 -37.22 -8.37 -40.71
C CYS A 56 -36.55 -8.94 -41.99
N LYS A 57 -37.31 -9.56 -42.90
CA LYS A 57 -36.72 -10.31 -44.03
C LYS A 57 -35.86 -9.44 -44.95
N SER A 58 -36.37 -8.28 -45.38
CA SER A 58 -35.61 -7.34 -46.22
C SER A 58 -34.36 -6.78 -45.53
N GLN A 59 -34.41 -6.63 -44.21
CA GLN A 59 -33.30 -6.21 -43.37
C GLN A 59 -32.23 -7.30 -43.21
N GLN A 60 -32.64 -8.55 -43.13
CA GLN A 60 -31.74 -9.70 -43.03
C GLN A 60 -30.94 -9.88 -44.33
N ASP A 61 -31.59 -9.72 -45.48
CA ASP A 61 -30.92 -9.74 -46.79
C ASP A 61 -29.88 -8.60 -46.92
N ASN A 62 -30.21 -7.40 -46.41
CA ASN A 62 -29.28 -6.26 -46.35
C ASN A 62 -28.08 -6.54 -45.44
N MET A 63 -28.29 -7.18 -44.29
CA MET A 63 -27.21 -7.53 -43.37
C MET A 63 -26.28 -8.59 -43.95
N ILE A 64 -26.81 -9.58 -44.66
CA ILE A 64 -26.02 -10.60 -45.38
C ILE A 64 -25.15 -9.93 -46.45
N SER A 65 -25.75 -9.05 -47.27
CA SER A 65 -25.02 -8.29 -48.30
C SER A 65 -23.91 -7.43 -47.68
N PHE A 66 -24.22 -6.74 -46.59
CA PHE A 66 -23.25 -5.92 -45.84
C PHE A 66 -22.09 -6.75 -45.27
N ILE A 67 -22.37 -7.94 -44.74
CA ILE A 67 -21.36 -8.87 -44.23
C ILE A 67 -20.47 -9.41 -45.34
N ALA A 68 -21.04 -9.71 -46.52
CA ALA A 68 -20.27 -10.09 -47.70
C ALA A 68 -19.33 -8.96 -48.17
N ASP A 69 -19.80 -7.71 -48.12
CA ASP A 69 -18.99 -6.54 -48.45
C ASP A 69 -17.83 -6.30 -47.48
N MET A 70 -18.02 -6.58 -46.19
CA MET A 70 -16.96 -6.46 -45.16
C MET A 70 -15.80 -7.44 -45.32
N LYS A 71 -16.00 -8.55 -46.05
CA LYS A 71 -14.91 -9.50 -46.34
C LYS A 71 -13.96 -9.01 -47.44
N LYS A 72 -14.28 -7.91 -48.14
CA LYS A 72 -13.45 -7.38 -49.22
C LYS A 72 -12.19 -6.71 -48.64
N PRO A 73 -10.98 -7.04 -49.13
CA PRO A 73 -9.72 -6.58 -48.54
C PRO A 73 -9.47 -5.07 -48.65
N GLU A 74 -10.25 -4.37 -49.48
CA GLU A 74 -10.09 -2.93 -49.75
C GLU A 74 -10.79 -2.01 -48.71
N LYS A 75 -11.50 -2.57 -47.72
CA LYS A 75 -12.25 -1.78 -46.72
C LYS A 75 -11.96 -2.24 -45.30
N GLU A 76 -11.31 -1.39 -44.51
CA GLU A 76 -11.08 -1.63 -43.07
C GLU A 76 -12.37 -1.47 -42.24
N ILE A 77 -13.29 -0.58 -42.67
CA ILE A 77 -14.57 -0.31 -42.02
C ILE A 77 -15.65 -0.20 -43.08
N CYS A 78 -16.77 -0.91 -42.89
CA CYS A 78 -17.97 -0.73 -43.69
C CYS A 78 -19.07 -0.10 -42.84
N SER A 79 -19.88 0.75 -43.45
CA SER A 79 -21.07 1.31 -42.82
C SER A 79 -22.30 1.10 -43.68
N CYS A 80 -23.42 0.71 -43.09
CA CYS A 80 -24.70 0.64 -43.77
C CYS A 80 -25.81 1.31 -42.96
N SER A 81 -26.84 1.75 -43.67
CA SER A 81 -28.02 2.34 -43.07
C SER A 81 -29.08 1.27 -42.84
N PHE A 82 -29.70 1.29 -41.68
CA PHE A 82 -30.67 0.29 -41.27
C PHE A 82 -31.86 0.94 -40.59
N THR A 83 -33.07 0.76 -41.10
CA THR A 83 -34.28 1.28 -40.42
C THR A 83 -34.92 0.15 -39.66
N ASP A 84 -34.87 0.14 -38.33
CA ASP A 84 -35.63 -0.77 -37.49
C ASP A 84 -37.10 -0.36 -37.45
N THR A 85 -37.93 -1.10 -38.18
CA THR A 85 -39.38 -0.89 -38.26
C THR A 85 -40.10 -1.23 -36.96
N VAL A 86 -39.51 -2.04 -36.07
CA VAL A 86 -40.12 -2.43 -34.79
C VAL A 86 -39.99 -1.33 -33.76
N ASN A 87 -38.80 -0.74 -33.64
CA ASN A 87 -38.54 0.39 -32.73
C ASN A 87 -38.81 1.76 -33.38
N ASN A 88 -39.14 1.79 -34.68
CA ASN A 88 -39.25 3.01 -35.50
C ASN A 88 -37.99 3.89 -35.45
N MET A 89 -36.82 3.24 -35.54
CA MET A 89 -35.51 3.84 -35.34
C MET A 89 -34.62 3.63 -36.54
N ASP A 90 -33.96 4.70 -36.97
CA ASP A 90 -33.00 4.67 -38.06
C ASP A 90 -31.59 4.50 -37.48
N TYR A 91 -30.96 3.35 -37.71
CA TYR A 91 -29.58 3.08 -37.33
C TYR A 91 -28.59 3.31 -38.48
N LEU A 92 -27.40 3.74 -38.09
CA LEU A 92 -26.15 3.60 -38.83
C LEU A 92 -25.41 2.42 -38.19
N ILE A 93 -25.22 1.34 -38.96
CA ILE A 93 -24.44 0.18 -38.54
C ILE A 93 -23.02 0.38 -39.06
N GLU A 94 -22.04 0.24 -38.18
CA GLU A 94 -20.63 0.23 -38.53
C GLU A 94 -20.05 -1.12 -38.17
N GLY A 95 -19.33 -1.72 -39.12
CA GLY A 95 -18.84 -3.07 -39.01
C GLY A 95 -17.37 -3.19 -39.37
N ILE A 96 -16.66 -4.03 -38.62
CA ILE A 96 -15.28 -4.44 -38.89
C ILE A 96 -15.24 -5.97 -38.98
N PHE A 97 -14.51 -6.49 -39.96
CA PHE A 97 -14.22 -7.92 -40.09
C PHE A 97 -12.83 -8.23 -39.55
N GLN A 98 -12.74 -9.13 -38.56
CA GLN A 98 -11.46 -9.64 -38.08
C GLN A 98 -11.10 -10.89 -38.88
N SER A 99 -10.11 -10.78 -39.77
CA SER A 99 -9.73 -11.86 -40.70
C SER A 99 -9.10 -13.07 -40.00
N SER A 100 -8.37 -12.86 -38.90
CA SER A 100 -7.67 -13.93 -38.16
C SER A 100 -8.58 -14.89 -37.39
N GLN A 101 -9.75 -14.41 -36.95
CA GLN A 101 -10.70 -15.16 -36.13
C GLN A 101 -12.09 -15.26 -36.78
N GLU A 102 -12.22 -14.75 -38.01
CA GLU A 102 -13.39 -14.89 -38.85
C GLU A 102 -14.72 -14.39 -38.23
N TYR A 103 -14.68 -13.32 -37.43
CA TYR A 103 -15.87 -12.70 -36.85
C TYR A 103 -16.06 -11.25 -37.28
N PHE A 104 -17.29 -10.77 -37.13
CA PHE A 104 -17.71 -9.40 -37.42
C PHE A 104 -18.04 -8.69 -36.11
N VAL A 105 -17.51 -7.49 -35.92
CA VAL A 105 -17.91 -6.60 -34.81
C VAL A 105 -18.83 -5.54 -35.38
N LEU A 106 -20.07 -5.50 -34.89
CA LEU A 106 -21.10 -4.56 -35.34
C LEU A 106 -21.44 -3.58 -34.22
N ARG A 107 -21.44 -2.28 -34.53
CA ARG A 107 -21.92 -1.20 -33.68
C ARG A 107 -23.14 -0.56 -34.30
N PHE A 108 -24.20 -0.33 -33.52
CA PHE A 108 -25.44 0.29 -33.98
C PHE A 108 -25.58 1.70 -33.39
N ARG A 109 -25.77 2.73 -34.22
CA ARG A 109 -25.92 4.13 -33.79
C ARG A 109 -27.20 4.75 -34.31
N ASN A 110 -27.93 5.52 -33.51
CA ASN A 110 -29.12 6.24 -33.95
C ASN A 110 -28.75 7.39 -34.93
N LYS A 111 -29.26 7.35 -36.16
CA LYS A 111 -29.03 8.37 -37.21
C LYS A 111 -29.47 9.77 -36.81
N LYS A 112 -30.49 9.93 -35.95
CA LYS A 112 -30.91 11.27 -35.47
C LYS A 112 -29.84 11.89 -34.57
N GLU A 113 -29.19 11.09 -33.73
CA GLU A 113 -28.09 11.53 -32.86
C GLU A 113 -26.82 11.80 -33.65
N VAL A 114 -26.52 10.98 -34.66
CA VAL A 114 -25.38 11.18 -35.56
C VAL A 114 -25.49 12.49 -36.35
N LYS A 115 -26.72 12.93 -36.71
CA LYS A 115 -26.94 14.22 -37.41
C LYS A 115 -26.80 15.44 -36.49
N GLN A 116 -27.11 15.33 -35.20
CA GLN A 116 -26.98 16.43 -34.24
C GLN A 116 -25.54 16.60 -33.73
N ASN A 117 -24.78 15.51 -33.60
CA ASN A 117 -23.36 15.55 -33.27
C ASN A 117 -22.50 15.65 -34.54
N ARG A 118 -22.20 16.89 -35.00
CA ARG A 118 -21.28 17.16 -36.13
C ARG A 118 -19.84 16.64 -35.93
N ARG A 119 -19.48 16.18 -34.74
CA ARG A 119 -18.22 15.45 -34.48
C ARG A 119 -18.48 13.96 -34.66
N VAL A 120 -18.42 13.50 -35.91
CA VAL A 120 -18.30 12.07 -36.21
C VAL A 120 -16.92 11.65 -35.73
N TYR A 121 -16.82 11.13 -34.51
CA TYR A 121 -15.62 10.40 -34.11
C TYR A 121 -15.59 9.13 -34.97
N PRO A 122 -14.55 8.90 -35.80
CA PRO A 122 -14.34 7.61 -36.41
C PRO A 122 -14.17 6.58 -35.28
N PHE A 123 -14.56 5.34 -35.53
CA PHE A 123 -14.28 4.21 -34.65
C PHE A 123 -12.76 4.13 -34.42
N PRO A 124 -12.29 4.14 -33.16
CA PRO A 124 -11.45 3.03 -32.75
C PRO A 124 -11.72 2.65 -31.28
N LEU A 125 -12.34 1.49 -31.03
CA LEU A 125 -11.89 0.70 -29.88
C LEU A 125 -10.55 0.08 -30.29
N SER A 126 -9.49 0.90 -30.25
CA SER A 126 -8.15 0.35 -30.38
C SER A 126 -7.91 -0.56 -29.19
N PHE A 127 -7.22 -1.67 -29.39
CA PHE A 127 -6.73 -2.53 -28.30
C PHE A 127 -6.06 -1.70 -27.19
N GLU A 128 -5.43 -0.59 -27.57
CA GLU A 128 -4.83 0.40 -26.69
C GLU A 128 -5.84 1.16 -25.81
N ALA A 129 -7.00 1.55 -26.34
CA ALA A 129 -8.07 2.17 -25.56
C ALA A 129 -8.62 1.19 -24.50
N ILE A 130 -8.76 -0.09 -24.85
CA ILE A 130 -9.22 -1.15 -23.93
C ILE A 130 -8.18 -1.39 -22.84
N MET A 131 -6.91 -1.57 -23.22
CA MET A 131 -5.81 -1.71 -22.27
C MET A 131 -5.71 -0.51 -21.32
N ASN A 132 -5.93 0.72 -21.82
CA ASN A 132 -5.88 1.94 -21.02
C ASN A 132 -7.11 2.14 -20.12
N ALA A 133 -8.21 1.46 -20.36
CA ALA A 133 -9.37 1.49 -19.47
C ALA A 133 -9.19 0.59 -18.23
N SER A 134 -8.22 -0.35 -18.26
CA SER A 134 -7.89 -1.19 -17.11
C SER A 134 -7.32 -0.36 -15.95
N PRO A 135 -7.75 -0.59 -14.69
CA PRO A 135 -7.15 0.04 -13.52
C PRO A 135 -5.80 -0.59 -13.14
N SER A 136 -5.43 -1.71 -13.76
CA SER A 136 -4.14 -2.39 -13.55
C SER A 136 -3.16 -2.08 -14.68
N GLY A 137 -1.86 -2.09 -14.36
CA GLY A 137 -0.82 -2.08 -15.40
C GLY A 137 -0.92 -3.35 -16.23
N ILE A 138 -0.80 -3.22 -17.55
CA ILE A 138 -0.77 -4.38 -18.46
C ILE A 138 0.50 -4.26 -19.29
N ILE A 139 1.30 -5.32 -19.27
CA ILE A 139 2.54 -5.47 -20.04
C ILE A 139 2.38 -6.72 -20.91
N VAL A 140 2.67 -6.60 -22.20
CA VAL A 140 2.67 -7.71 -23.14
C VAL A 140 4.09 -7.90 -23.65
N THR A 141 4.65 -9.10 -23.46
CA THR A 141 6.00 -9.46 -23.92
C THR A 141 5.95 -10.63 -24.90
N ALA A 142 6.82 -10.59 -25.91
CA ALA A 142 7.05 -11.72 -26.79
C ALA A 142 7.67 -12.89 -26.02
N LYS A 143 7.68 -14.07 -26.63
CA LYS A 143 8.26 -15.29 -26.03
C LYS A 143 9.77 -15.15 -25.71
N ASP A 144 10.47 -14.28 -26.41
CA ASP A 144 11.89 -13.96 -26.18
C ASP A 144 12.12 -12.87 -25.12
N GLY A 145 11.05 -12.38 -24.49
CA GLY A 145 11.09 -11.34 -23.46
C GLY A 145 11.06 -9.91 -24.00
N GLN A 146 10.91 -9.69 -25.31
CA GLN A 146 10.77 -8.33 -25.85
C GLN A 146 9.43 -7.71 -25.44
N ILE A 147 9.43 -6.51 -24.87
CA ILE A 147 8.22 -5.77 -24.50
C ILE A 147 7.57 -5.24 -25.78
N ILE A 148 6.42 -5.82 -26.11
CA ILE A 148 5.63 -5.48 -27.30
C ILE A 148 4.76 -4.25 -27.01
N LYS A 149 4.03 -4.26 -25.89
CA LYS A 149 3.05 -3.22 -25.58
C LYS A 149 2.80 -3.05 -24.09
N MET A 150 2.45 -1.83 -23.69
CA MET A 150 2.09 -1.47 -22.31
C MET A 150 0.95 -0.47 -22.32
N ASN A 151 0.16 -0.45 -21.24
CA ASN A 151 -0.83 0.61 -21.01
C ASN A 151 -0.24 1.75 -20.17
N HIS A 152 -0.92 2.89 -20.16
CA HIS A 152 -0.50 4.09 -19.44
C HIS A 152 -0.42 3.91 -17.90
N VAL A 153 -1.06 2.88 -17.35
CA VAL A 153 -1.02 2.58 -15.92
C VAL A 153 0.36 2.05 -15.51
N VAL A 154 1.06 1.33 -16.38
CA VAL A 154 2.44 0.87 -16.13
C VAL A 154 3.37 2.06 -15.90
N GLU A 155 3.23 3.13 -16.70
CA GLU A 155 4.02 4.35 -16.52
C GLU A 155 3.77 5.00 -15.16
N LYS A 156 2.51 5.04 -14.71
CA LYS A 156 2.14 5.59 -13.40
C LYS A 156 2.66 4.75 -12.24
N LEU A 157 2.62 3.42 -12.35
CA LEU A 157 3.05 2.50 -11.29
C LEU A 157 4.57 2.42 -11.18
N LEU A 158 5.29 2.51 -12.29
CA LEU A 158 6.76 2.44 -12.31
C LEU A 158 7.42 3.82 -12.26
N GLY A 159 6.75 4.90 -12.65
CA GLY A 159 7.34 6.23 -12.78
C GLY A 159 8.36 6.33 -13.93
N ILE A 160 8.32 5.38 -14.86
CA ILE A 160 9.25 5.30 -15.99
C ILE A 160 8.44 5.47 -17.28
N PRO A 161 8.80 6.44 -18.15
CA PRO A 161 8.11 6.64 -19.43
C PRO A 161 8.08 5.37 -20.28
N ILE A 162 6.91 4.99 -20.79
CA ILE A 162 6.71 3.78 -21.62
C ILE A 162 7.64 3.76 -22.83
N ALA A 163 7.93 4.93 -23.41
CA ALA A 163 8.85 5.08 -24.54
C ALA A 163 10.28 4.57 -24.24
N LYS A 164 10.72 4.56 -22.97
CA LYS A 164 12.03 4.01 -22.57
C LYS A 164 12.02 2.48 -22.44
N LEU A 165 10.85 1.89 -22.27
CA LEU A 165 10.65 0.46 -22.00
C LEU A 165 10.21 -0.30 -23.26
N SER A 166 9.43 0.34 -24.14
CA SER A 166 8.88 -0.29 -25.34
C SER A 166 9.98 -0.83 -26.27
N GLY A 167 9.82 -2.05 -26.76
CA GLY A 167 10.78 -2.75 -27.63
C GLY A 167 12.06 -3.22 -26.95
N LYS A 168 12.25 -2.96 -25.65
CA LYS A 168 13.37 -3.48 -24.84
C LYS A 168 13.04 -4.86 -24.28
N SER A 169 14.06 -5.53 -23.75
CA SER A 169 13.85 -6.78 -23.00
C SER A 169 13.24 -6.50 -21.63
N ASP A 170 12.31 -7.36 -21.22
CA ASP A 170 11.72 -7.46 -19.89
C ASP A 170 12.74 -7.66 -18.75
N GLN A 171 13.97 -8.09 -19.06
CA GLN A 171 15.09 -8.08 -18.11
C GLN A 171 15.35 -6.69 -17.53
N LEU A 172 15.04 -5.62 -18.27
CA LEU A 172 15.13 -4.25 -17.77
C LEU A 172 14.15 -4.01 -16.62
N LEU A 173 12.94 -4.57 -16.71
CA LEU A 173 11.95 -4.52 -15.61
C LEU A 173 12.47 -5.33 -14.43
N MET A 174 13.07 -6.50 -14.67
CA MET A 174 13.64 -7.32 -13.58
C MET A 174 14.77 -6.60 -12.81
N ARG A 175 15.54 -5.73 -13.46
CA ARG A 175 16.58 -4.92 -12.78
C ARG A 175 16.02 -3.88 -11.81
N LEU A 176 14.74 -3.53 -11.93
CA LEU A 176 14.07 -2.66 -10.97
C LEU A 176 13.81 -3.36 -9.62
N PHE A 177 13.97 -4.70 -9.57
CA PHE A 177 13.71 -5.54 -8.40
C PHE A 177 14.94 -6.38 -8.04
N PRO A 178 16.06 -5.76 -7.64
CA PRO A 178 17.37 -6.43 -7.59
C PRO A 178 17.53 -7.51 -6.51
N GLU A 179 16.59 -7.69 -5.57
CA GLU A 179 16.95 -8.26 -4.27
C GLU A 179 16.87 -9.79 -4.11
N GLU A 180 16.20 -10.58 -4.96
CA GLU A 180 16.02 -12.01 -4.64
C GLU A 180 16.02 -12.96 -5.85
N LYS A 181 17.21 -13.40 -6.26
CA LYS A 181 17.41 -14.31 -7.42
C LYS A 181 16.62 -15.62 -7.31
N MET A 182 16.46 -16.18 -6.11
CA MET A 182 15.78 -17.47 -5.91
C MET A 182 14.29 -17.41 -6.21
N GLU A 183 13.61 -16.37 -5.74
CA GLU A 183 12.18 -16.25 -5.97
C GLU A 183 11.85 -15.90 -7.43
N THR A 184 12.68 -15.07 -8.07
CA THR A 184 12.57 -14.84 -9.52
C THR A 184 12.75 -16.13 -10.31
N PHE A 185 13.69 -16.99 -9.91
CA PHE A 185 13.87 -18.31 -10.51
C PHE A 185 12.62 -19.18 -10.32
N HIS A 186 12.07 -19.23 -9.10
CA HIS A 186 10.85 -19.98 -8.80
C HIS A 186 9.64 -19.48 -9.61
N PHE A 187 9.50 -18.15 -9.78
CA PHE A 187 8.47 -17.55 -10.61
C PHE A 187 8.55 -18.03 -12.07
N PHE A 188 9.73 -18.00 -12.69
CA PHE A 188 9.90 -18.48 -14.06
C PHE A 188 9.71 -19.99 -14.18
N GLN A 189 10.09 -20.76 -13.15
CA GLN A 189 9.83 -22.19 -13.09
C GLN A 189 8.32 -22.47 -13.10
N LEU A 190 7.55 -21.81 -12.22
CA LEU A 190 6.08 -21.93 -12.19
C LEU A 190 5.45 -21.50 -13.52
N LEU A 191 5.92 -20.39 -14.11
CA LEU A 191 5.44 -19.89 -15.38
C LEU A 191 5.67 -20.90 -16.51
N SER A 192 6.83 -21.58 -16.52
CA SER A 192 7.15 -22.62 -17.50
C SER A 192 6.30 -23.88 -17.35
N GLN A 193 5.97 -24.26 -16.11
CA GLN A 193 5.24 -25.50 -15.81
C GLN A 193 3.72 -25.34 -15.94
N HIS A 194 3.20 -24.20 -15.49
CA HIS A 194 1.76 -23.98 -15.32
C HIS A 194 1.21 -22.88 -16.24
N LYS A 195 2.05 -22.24 -17.07
CA LYS A 195 1.70 -21.09 -17.92
C LYS A 195 1.18 -19.88 -17.12
N LEU A 196 1.27 -19.91 -15.79
CA LEU A 196 0.81 -18.86 -14.90
C LEU A 196 1.75 -18.80 -13.69
N ALA A 197 2.15 -17.60 -13.31
CA ALA A 197 2.89 -17.35 -12.08
C ALA A 197 2.55 -15.98 -11.52
N GLU A 198 2.57 -15.88 -10.19
CA GLU A 198 2.33 -14.63 -9.46
C GLU A 198 3.47 -14.37 -8.49
N MET A 199 3.84 -13.10 -8.32
CA MET A 199 4.83 -12.66 -7.33
C MET A 199 4.53 -11.23 -6.90
N THR A 200 4.81 -10.89 -5.63
CA THR A 200 4.72 -9.51 -5.14
C THR A 200 6.11 -8.99 -4.79
N ARG A 201 6.41 -7.75 -5.15
CA ARG A 201 7.72 -7.12 -4.92
C ARG A 201 7.60 -5.72 -4.37
N LYS A 202 8.49 -5.41 -3.44
CA LYS A 202 8.76 -4.05 -3.00
C LYS A 202 9.47 -3.29 -4.13
N TYR A 203 9.00 -2.07 -4.40
CA TYR A 203 9.48 -1.20 -5.45
C TYR A 203 9.72 0.20 -4.89
N CYS A 204 10.93 0.74 -5.09
CA CYS A 204 11.19 2.14 -4.79
C CYS A 204 10.89 2.97 -6.04
N HIS A 205 9.80 3.73 -5.99
CA HIS A 205 9.38 4.57 -7.10
C HIS A 205 10.30 5.80 -7.21
N PRO A 206 10.54 6.35 -8.42
CA PRO A 206 11.41 7.52 -8.61
C PRO A 206 11.06 8.79 -7.81
N ASN A 207 9.83 8.86 -7.27
CA ASN A 207 9.40 9.95 -6.37
C ASN A 207 9.80 9.71 -4.90
N GLY A 208 10.51 8.63 -4.59
CA GLY A 208 10.91 8.24 -3.24
C GLY A 208 9.89 7.40 -2.47
N GLN A 209 8.68 7.18 -3.00
CA GLN A 209 7.66 6.34 -2.34
C GLN A 209 7.91 4.86 -2.57
N ILE A 210 7.55 4.04 -1.58
CA ILE A 210 7.65 2.59 -1.64
C ILE A 210 6.29 2.00 -2.04
N TYR A 211 6.30 1.18 -3.08
CA TYR A 211 5.15 0.43 -3.56
C TYR A 211 5.36 -1.07 -3.35
N TYR A 212 4.28 -1.82 -3.17
CA TYR A 212 4.26 -3.28 -3.23
C TYR A 212 3.52 -3.68 -4.49
N LEU A 213 4.26 -4.08 -5.52
CA LEU A 213 3.72 -4.40 -6.85
C LEU A 213 3.57 -5.91 -7.03
N GLU A 214 2.35 -6.36 -7.31
CA GLU A 214 2.04 -7.73 -7.71
C GLU A 214 2.13 -7.87 -9.23
N PHE A 215 2.88 -8.89 -9.66
CA PHE A 215 3.02 -9.33 -11.04
C PHE A 215 2.29 -10.65 -11.19
N SER A 216 1.22 -10.68 -11.99
CA SER A 216 0.54 -11.91 -12.39
C SER A 216 0.77 -12.10 -13.88
N THR A 217 1.60 -13.08 -14.24
CA THR A 217 2.02 -13.32 -15.64
C THR A 217 1.45 -14.62 -16.15
N HIS A 218 0.81 -14.55 -17.31
CA HIS A 218 0.25 -15.69 -18.01
C HIS A 218 0.85 -15.81 -19.42
N TYR A 219 1.21 -17.03 -19.81
CA TYR A 219 1.56 -17.31 -21.20
C TYR A 219 0.29 -17.59 -22.01
N ASN A 220 -0.02 -16.70 -22.96
CA ASN A 220 -1.14 -16.86 -23.87
C ASN A 220 -0.65 -17.56 -25.16
N GLU A 221 -1.17 -18.76 -25.41
CA GLU A 221 -0.79 -19.56 -26.58
C GLU A 221 -1.29 -18.99 -27.90
N GLU A 222 -2.48 -18.38 -27.93
CA GLU A 222 -3.06 -17.80 -29.14
C GLU A 222 -2.27 -16.58 -29.61
N LEU A 223 -1.76 -15.78 -28.67
CA LEU A 223 -0.94 -14.61 -28.94
C LEU A 223 0.56 -14.93 -29.01
N ASN A 224 0.96 -16.16 -28.66
CA ASN A 224 2.36 -16.58 -28.50
C ASN A 224 3.18 -15.55 -27.69
N SER A 225 2.60 -15.04 -26.62
CA SER A 225 3.10 -13.90 -25.84
C SER A 225 2.78 -14.08 -24.36
N TYR A 226 3.57 -13.47 -23.48
CA TYR A 226 3.23 -13.35 -22.08
C TYR A 226 2.44 -12.07 -21.83
N VAL A 227 1.40 -12.18 -21.01
CA VAL A 227 0.60 -11.05 -20.53
C VAL A 227 0.82 -10.95 -19.03
N THR A 228 1.41 -9.84 -18.60
CA THR A 228 1.65 -9.52 -17.19
C THR A 228 0.69 -8.44 -16.74
N ILE A 229 -0.07 -8.72 -15.69
CA ILE A 229 -0.87 -7.75 -14.96
C ILE A 229 -0.06 -7.26 -13.77
N LEU A 230 0.10 -5.95 -13.67
CA LEU A 230 0.79 -5.24 -12.61
C LEU A 230 -0.23 -4.54 -11.71
N ARG A 231 -0.25 -4.86 -10.41
CA ARG A 231 -1.16 -4.25 -9.44
C ARG A 231 -0.43 -3.64 -8.26
N ASP A 232 -0.91 -2.50 -7.78
CA ASP A 232 -0.48 -1.93 -6.52
C ASP A 232 -1.20 -2.61 -5.34
N ARG A 233 -0.44 -3.28 -4.49
CA ARG A 233 -0.87 -3.97 -3.26
C ARG A 233 -0.46 -3.23 -2.00
N SER A 234 0.10 -2.02 -2.10
CA SER A 234 0.67 -1.28 -0.97
C SER A 234 -0.33 -1.04 0.15
N SER A 235 -1.55 -0.64 -0.20
CA SER A 235 -2.62 -0.40 0.77
C SER A 235 -3.04 -1.67 1.51
N GLN A 236 -3.06 -2.82 0.83
CA GLN A 236 -3.38 -4.10 1.45
C GLN A 236 -2.24 -4.61 2.32
N MET A 237 -0.99 -4.57 1.85
CA MET A 237 0.17 -4.96 2.66
C MET A 237 0.26 -4.13 3.93
N LYS A 238 0.02 -2.81 3.83
CA LYS A 238 -0.07 -1.94 5.02
C LYS A 238 -1.16 -2.45 5.97
N LYS A 239 -2.39 -2.70 5.48
CA LYS A 239 -3.47 -3.23 6.32
C LYS A 239 -3.15 -4.58 6.98
N GLU A 240 -2.50 -5.50 6.27
CA GLU A 240 -2.13 -6.81 6.80
C GLU A 240 -1.05 -6.71 7.88
N LEU A 241 -0.04 -5.85 7.68
CA LEU A 241 0.94 -5.53 8.72
C LEU A 241 0.23 -4.91 9.93
N ASP A 242 -0.65 -3.95 9.70
CA ASP A 242 -1.39 -3.26 10.75
C ASP A 242 -2.24 -4.21 11.60
N LEU A 243 -2.94 -5.15 10.96
CA LEU A 243 -3.72 -6.18 11.63
C LEU A 243 -2.82 -7.12 12.44
N THR A 244 -1.72 -7.59 11.84
CA THR A 244 -0.76 -8.46 12.52
C THR A 244 -0.18 -7.80 13.77
N HIS A 245 0.17 -6.51 13.68
CA HIS A 245 0.64 -5.72 14.82
C HIS A 245 -0.43 -5.54 15.89
N LYS A 246 -1.67 -5.20 15.49
CA LYS A 246 -2.79 -5.02 16.43
C LYS A 246 -3.16 -6.32 17.14
N ASP A 247 -3.25 -7.43 16.44
CA ASP A 247 -3.58 -8.73 17.00
C ASP A 247 -2.49 -9.17 17.99
N SER A 248 -1.22 -9.08 17.59
CA SER A 248 -0.08 -9.39 18.46
C SER A 248 -0.09 -8.56 19.74
N LEU A 249 -0.32 -7.24 19.63
CA LEU A 249 -0.38 -6.34 20.78
C LEU A 249 -1.62 -6.56 21.65
N SER A 250 -2.78 -6.88 21.07
CA SER A 250 -4.02 -7.11 21.84
C SER A 250 -3.93 -8.39 22.67
N THR A 251 -3.53 -9.51 22.06
CA THR A 251 -3.33 -10.78 22.77
C THR A 251 -2.26 -10.62 23.85
N LEU A 252 -1.18 -9.90 23.53
CA LEU A 252 -0.14 -9.64 24.50
C LEU A 252 -0.60 -8.72 25.63
N GLY A 253 -1.39 -7.70 25.35
CA GLY A 253 -1.91 -6.77 26.36
C GLY A 253 -2.81 -7.45 27.39
N GLU A 254 -3.64 -8.40 26.95
CA GLU A 254 -4.47 -9.22 27.84
C GLU A 254 -3.62 -10.14 28.73
N MET A 255 -2.61 -10.81 28.14
CA MET A 255 -1.66 -11.63 28.90
C MET A 255 -0.78 -10.80 29.83
N ALA A 256 -0.38 -9.60 29.40
CA ALA A 256 0.53 -8.73 30.13
C ALA A 256 -0.09 -8.21 31.41
N ALA A 257 -1.38 -7.85 31.38
CA ALA A 257 -2.09 -7.44 32.59
C ALA A 257 -2.14 -8.56 33.64
N SER A 258 -2.45 -9.81 33.23
CA SER A 258 -2.51 -10.95 34.16
C SER A 258 -1.13 -11.30 34.73
N ILE A 259 -0.15 -11.46 33.85
CA ILE A 259 1.23 -11.83 34.23
C ILE A 259 1.86 -10.74 35.10
N ALA A 260 1.66 -9.46 34.76
CA ALA A 260 2.23 -8.38 35.56
C ALA A 260 1.64 -8.32 36.96
N HIS A 261 0.33 -8.59 37.12
CA HIS A 261 -0.26 -8.73 38.44
C HIS A 261 0.33 -9.92 39.22
N GLU A 262 0.58 -11.05 38.55
CA GLU A 262 1.16 -12.24 39.18
C GLU A 262 2.64 -12.09 39.55
N ILE A 263 3.44 -11.34 38.79
CA ILE A 263 4.87 -11.10 39.08
C ILE A 263 5.05 -9.92 40.05
N ARG A 264 4.18 -8.89 40.00
CA ARG A 264 4.24 -7.76 40.95
C ARG A 264 4.10 -8.23 42.39
N ASN A 265 3.30 -9.27 42.63
CA ASN A 265 3.08 -9.83 43.97
C ASN A 265 4.38 -10.37 44.62
N PRO A 266 5.12 -11.33 44.02
CA PRO A 266 6.38 -11.82 44.59
C PRO A 266 7.47 -10.74 44.64
N LEU A 267 7.53 -9.79 43.68
CA LEU A 267 8.47 -8.67 43.74
C LEU A 267 8.20 -7.76 44.93
N THR A 268 6.92 -7.45 45.20
CA THR A 268 6.53 -6.64 46.36
C THR A 268 6.94 -7.33 47.66
N SER A 269 6.74 -8.66 47.75
CA SER A 269 7.19 -9.45 48.90
C SER A 269 8.72 -9.47 49.05
N LEU A 270 9.46 -9.66 47.96
CA LEU A 270 10.93 -9.62 47.96
C LEU A 270 11.46 -8.27 48.43
N LYS A 271 10.92 -7.17 47.91
CA LYS A 271 11.26 -5.79 48.31
C LYS A 271 10.97 -5.53 49.80
N GLY A 272 9.88 -6.11 50.31
CA GLY A 272 9.56 -6.07 51.74
C GLY A 272 10.60 -6.81 52.58
N PHE A 273 11.01 -8.00 52.16
CA PHE A 273 12.02 -8.79 52.88
C PHE A 273 13.42 -8.17 52.79
N THR A 274 13.83 -7.63 51.65
CA THR A 274 15.15 -6.97 51.53
C THR A 274 15.23 -5.76 52.45
N LYS A 275 14.14 -4.99 52.58
CA LYS A 275 14.06 -3.86 53.51
C LYS A 275 14.14 -4.28 54.98
N LEU A 276 13.51 -5.40 55.35
CA LEU A 276 13.65 -5.97 56.70
C LEU A 276 15.07 -6.48 56.99
N ILE A 277 15.78 -6.96 55.97
CA ILE A 277 17.17 -7.43 56.07
C ILE A 277 18.13 -6.24 56.13
N GLU A 278 17.85 -5.15 55.41
CA GLU A 278 18.61 -3.89 55.43
C GLU A 278 18.68 -3.31 56.85
N ASP A 279 17.58 -3.37 57.60
CA ASP A 279 17.51 -2.94 59.00
C ASP A 279 18.31 -3.84 59.98
N ALA A 280 18.72 -5.04 59.55
CA ALA A 280 19.34 -6.07 60.38
C ALA A 280 20.80 -6.45 60.00
N ILE A 281 21.30 -6.00 58.84
CA ILE A 281 22.62 -6.36 58.29
C ILE A 281 23.74 -5.41 58.73
N HIS A 282 24.95 -5.94 58.94
CA HIS A 282 26.19 -5.16 59.17
C HIS A 282 26.85 -4.75 57.84
N ASP A 283 27.72 -3.73 57.83
CA ASP A 283 28.24 -3.07 56.61
C ASP A 283 28.76 -4.00 55.50
N ASP A 284 29.30 -5.18 55.82
CA ASP A 284 29.81 -6.16 54.85
C ASP A 284 28.73 -6.76 53.94
N GLY A 285 27.45 -6.72 54.35
CA GLY A 285 26.31 -7.26 53.60
C GLY A 285 25.60 -6.24 52.69
N LYS A 286 25.85 -4.93 52.89
CA LYS A 286 25.21 -3.85 52.11
C LYS A 286 25.44 -3.95 50.60
N PRO A 287 26.66 -4.26 50.09
CA PRO A 287 26.88 -4.36 48.65
C PRO A 287 26.02 -5.44 47.98
N TYR A 288 25.71 -6.53 48.67
CA TYR A 288 24.83 -7.59 48.15
C TYR A 288 23.37 -7.17 48.16
N LEU A 289 22.93 -6.43 49.19
CA LEU A 289 21.59 -5.83 49.24
C LEU A 289 21.38 -4.81 48.12
N ASP A 290 22.36 -3.96 47.85
CA ASP A 290 22.31 -2.97 46.76
C ASP A 290 22.14 -3.65 45.40
N ILE A 291 22.85 -4.76 45.17
CA ILE A 291 22.70 -5.56 43.94
C ILE A 291 21.28 -6.14 43.85
N ILE A 292 20.76 -6.74 44.93
CA ILE A 292 19.40 -7.30 44.93
C ILE A 292 18.36 -6.21 44.68
N HIS A 293 18.52 -5.04 45.30
CA HIS A 293 17.65 -3.89 45.08
C HIS A 293 17.68 -3.44 43.61
N SER A 294 18.86 -3.32 43.02
CA SER A 294 19.00 -2.95 41.61
C SER A 294 18.33 -3.96 40.67
N GLU A 295 18.39 -5.25 40.97
CA GLU A 295 17.71 -6.29 40.18
C GLU A 295 16.19 -6.27 40.35
N ILE A 296 15.67 -6.00 41.56
CA ILE A 296 14.23 -5.81 41.79
C ILE A 296 13.73 -4.59 41.01
N GLU A 297 14.45 -3.46 41.05
CA GLU A 297 14.10 -2.26 40.29
C GLU A 297 14.15 -2.51 38.77
N ARG A 298 15.14 -3.27 38.30
CA ARG A 298 15.23 -3.69 36.90
C ARG A 298 14.03 -4.54 36.50
N MET A 299 13.61 -5.50 37.34
CA MET A 299 12.43 -6.32 37.09
C MET A 299 11.14 -5.49 37.09
N GLU A 300 10.99 -4.54 38.02
CA GLU A 300 9.85 -3.59 38.04
C GLU A 300 9.82 -2.74 36.77
N SER A 301 10.98 -2.28 36.29
CA SER A 301 11.08 -1.53 35.04
C SER A 301 10.66 -2.37 33.83
N ILE A 302 11.11 -3.62 33.74
CA ILE A 302 10.72 -4.54 32.64
C ILE A 302 9.22 -4.83 32.70
N LEU A 303 8.65 -5.05 33.89
CA LEU A 303 7.21 -5.25 34.05
C LEU A 303 6.39 -4.04 33.64
N ASN A 304 6.89 -2.84 33.94
CA ASN A 304 6.22 -1.61 33.53
C ASN A 304 6.31 -1.42 32.00
N GLU A 305 7.46 -1.71 31.38
CA GLU A 305 7.58 -1.75 29.91
C GLU A 305 6.65 -2.79 29.27
N PHE A 306 6.45 -3.94 29.92
CA PHE A 306 5.54 -4.99 29.49
C PHE A 306 4.07 -4.57 29.60
N LEU A 307 3.70 -3.87 30.67
CA LEU A 307 2.34 -3.36 30.91
C LEU A 307 1.94 -2.23 29.96
N ILE A 308 2.88 -1.49 29.38
CA ILE A 308 2.60 -0.44 28.39
C ILE A 308 1.84 -0.99 27.17
N LEU A 309 1.93 -2.30 26.90
CA LEU A 309 1.22 -2.97 25.79
C LEU A 309 -0.22 -3.35 26.15
N SER A 310 -0.60 -3.28 27.43
CA SER A 310 -1.98 -3.45 27.86
C SER A 310 -2.80 -2.19 27.54
N LYS A 311 -4.00 -2.37 26.97
CA LYS A 311 -4.87 -1.26 26.52
C LYS A 311 -5.03 -0.17 27.59
N PRO A 312 -4.74 1.11 27.29
CA PRO A 312 -5.15 2.20 28.17
C PRO A 312 -6.68 2.35 28.15
N LYS A 313 -7.30 2.41 29.33
CA LYS A 313 -8.70 2.82 29.49
C LYS A 313 -8.73 4.34 29.68
N ASN A 314 -9.45 5.02 28.77
CA ASN A 314 -9.66 6.48 28.68
C ASN A 314 -8.43 7.32 28.32
N ARG A 315 -8.27 7.59 27.01
CA ARG A 315 -7.30 8.56 26.49
C ARG A 315 -7.96 9.92 26.28
N SER A 316 -7.29 10.98 26.71
CA SER A 316 -7.71 12.37 26.46
C SER A 316 -6.65 13.07 25.62
N PHE A 317 -7.05 13.47 24.41
CA PHE A 317 -6.16 14.17 23.48
C PHE A 317 -6.25 15.67 23.76
N HIS A 318 -5.09 16.32 23.74
CA HIS A 318 -4.95 17.76 23.91
C HIS A 318 -4.03 18.33 22.81
N PHE A 319 -4.10 19.64 22.60
CA PHE A 319 -3.12 20.29 21.73
C PHE A 319 -1.79 20.38 22.44
N VAL A 320 -0.76 19.82 21.81
CA VAL A 320 0.60 19.76 22.36
C VAL A 320 1.60 20.24 21.32
N SER A 321 2.60 21.00 21.77
CA SER A 321 3.71 21.46 20.92
C SER A 321 4.82 20.42 20.92
N ILE A 322 5.18 19.90 19.74
CA ILE A 322 6.25 18.90 19.61
C ILE A 322 7.58 19.47 20.09
N SER A 323 7.93 20.72 19.72
CA SER A 323 9.21 21.31 20.12
C SER A 323 9.35 21.43 21.63
N THR A 324 8.27 21.81 22.32
CA THR A 324 8.24 21.90 23.79
C THR A 324 8.52 20.53 24.42
N ILE A 325 7.90 19.47 23.91
CA ILE A 325 8.12 18.11 24.41
C ILE A 325 9.58 17.67 24.13
N VAL A 326 10.10 17.92 22.93
CA VAL A 326 11.47 17.56 22.56
C VAL A 326 12.48 18.25 23.46
N GLU A 327 12.34 19.54 23.72
CA GLU A 327 13.23 20.31 24.60
C GLU A 327 13.25 19.73 26.02
N GLN A 328 12.08 19.46 26.61
CA GLN A 328 11.98 18.84 27.94
C GLN A 328 12.63 17.46 27.99
N ILE A 329 12.42 16.63 26.98
CA ILE A 329 12.97 15.27 26.95
C ILE A 329 14.48 15.28 26.71
N ILE A 330 15.01 16.20 25.89
CA ILE A 330 16.46 16.35 25.71
C ILE A 330 17.11 16.78 27.03
N GLU A 331 16.54 17.76 27.74
CA GLU A 331 17.04 18.19 29.05
C GLU A 331 17.05 17.01 30.05
N PHE A 332 15.94 16.26 30.11
CA PHE A 332 15.82 15.08 30.97
C PHE A 332 16.83 13.98 30.64
N MET A 333 17.13 13.74 29.36
CA MET A 333 18.04 12.67 28.91
C MET A 333 19.52 13.09 28.86
N THR A 334 19.82 14.39 28.97
CA THR A 334 21.19 14.93 28.89
C THR A 334 22.15 14.30 29.91
N PRO A 335 21.79 14.10 31.20
CA PRO A 335 22.68 13.44 32.16
C PRO A 335 23.11 12.04 31.71
N GLN A 336 22.17 11.22 31.21
CA GLN A 336 22.46 9.87 30.73
C GLN A 336 23.30 9.88 29.45
N ALA A 337 23.02 10.82 28.54
CA ALA A 337 23.81 10.99 27.31
C ALA A 337 25.26 11.34 27.63
N ASN A 338 25.48 12.29 28.56
CA ASN A 338 26.80 12.69 29.02
C ASN A 338 27.58 11.53 29.66
N MET A 339 26.91 10.69 30.48
CA MET A 339 27.54 9.49 31.06
C MET A 339 28.04 8.50 29.99
N ASN A 340 27.46 8.52 28.79
CA ASN A 340 27.83 7.68 27.65
C ASN A 340 28.66 8.42 26.58
N ASN A 341 29.13 9.65 26.87
CA ASN A 341 29.84 10.51 25.91
C ASN A 341 29.05 10.77 24.61
N VAL A 342 27.72 10.85 24.71
CA VAL A 342 26.83 11.15 23.59
C VAL A 342 26.41 12.62 23.66
N GLN A 343 26.68 13.37 22.60
CA GLN A 343 26.21 14.75 22.47
C GLN A 343 24.86 14.79 21.75
N ILE A 344 23.87 15.45 22.34
CA ILE A 344 22.55 15.65 21.72
C ILE A 344 22.47 17.06 21.16
N THR A 345 22.09 17.19 19.88
CA THR A 345 21.84 18.48 19.23
C THR A 345 20.42 18.54 18.69
N TYR A 346 19.72 19.66 18.93
CA TYR A 346 18.35 19.87 18.45
C TYR A 346 18.27 21.05 17.48
N GLU A 347 17.73 20.79 16.28
CA GLU A 347 17.53 21.77 15.22
C GLU A 347 16.03 21.87 14.88
N CYS A 348 15.42 23.04 15.05
CA CYS A 348 14.01 23.27 14.73
C CYS A 348 13.85 24.38 13.69
N GLN A 349 13.31 24.05 12.52
CA GLN A 349 13.20 24.99 11.39
C GLN A 349 11.90 25.81 11.37
N ASN A 350 10.92 25.55 12.26
CA ASN A 350 9.71 26.36 12.39
C ASN A 350 8.94 26.01 13.68
N LYS A 351 9.07 26.83 14.74
CA LYS A 351 8.37 26.61 16.02
C LYS A 351 6.88 26.98 15.97
N GLU A 352 6.44 27.75 14.99
CA GLU A 352 5.08 28.34 14.98
C GLU A 352 4.02 27.39 14.39
N ALA A 353 4.43 26.25 13.82
CA ALA A 353 3.54 25.29 13.17
C ALA A 353 3.83 23.85 13.61
N ASP A 354 3.89 23.62 14.92
CA ASP A 354 4.21 22.31 15.50
C ASP A 354 3.19 21.75 16.52
N CYS A 355 2.03 22.39 16.59
CA CYS A 355 0.92 21.93 17.42
C CYS A 355 0.25 20.72 16.78
N ILE A 356 0.16 19.64 17.55
CA ILE A 356 -0.53 18.41 17.17
C ILE A 356 -1.62 18.10 18.20
N LEU A 357 -2.58 17.27 17.82
CA LEU A 357 -3.55 16.71 18.77
C LEU A 357 -3.01 15.38 19.29
N GLY A 358 -2.79 15.26 20.60
CA GLY A 358 -2.15 14.08 21.16
C GLY A 358 -2.19 13.95 22.68
N GLU A 359 -1.76 12.80 23.17
CA GLU A 359 -1.52 12.53 24.59
C GLU A 359 -0.04 12.75 24.89
N GLU A 360 0.27 13.86 25.56
CA GLU A 360 1.64 14.30 25.85
C GLU A 360 2.49 13.20 26.50
N ALA A 361 1.92 12.47 27.46
CA ALA A 361 2.63 11.41 28.19
C ALA A 361 3.07 10.26 27.28
N GLU A 362 2.23 9.85 26.33
CA GLU A 362 2.55 8.79 25.38
C GLU A 362 3.61 9.24 24.38
N ILE A 363 3.50 10.47 23.87
CA ILE A 363 4.51 11.05 22.97
C ILE A 363 5.88 11.16 23.67
N LYS A 364 5.89 11.60 24.93
CA LYS A 364 7.11 11.64 25.76
C LYS A 364 7.77 10.27 25.86
N LYS A 365 7.01 9.20 26.09
CA LYS A 365 7.54 7.83 26.12
C LYS A 365 8.19 7.43 24.80
N VAL A 366 7.57 7.78 23.66
CA VAL A 366 8.16 7.52 22.35
C VAL A 366 9.51 8.20 22.21
N PHE A 367 9.61 9.49 22.55
CA PHE A 367 10.86 10.25 22.40
C PHE A 367 11.95 9.76 23.35
N ILE A 368 11.61 9.46 24.60
CA ILE A 368 12.54 8.83 25.55
C ILE A 368 13.08 7.53 24.97
N ASN A 369 12.21 6.68 24.40
CA ASN A 369 12.63 5.43 23.79
C ASN A 369 13.53 5.63 22.56
N MET A 370 13.28 6.64 21.72
CA MET A 370 14.16 6.97 20.59
C MET A 370 15.56 7.37 21.08
N ILE A 371 15.64 8.30 22.04
CA ILE A 371 16.91 8.80 22.56
C ILE A 371 17.68 7.71 23.33
N LYS A 372 16.98 6.93 24.18
CA LYS A 372 17.57 5.80 24.90
C LYS A 372 18.16 4.78 23.93
N ASN A 373 17.42 4.42 22.87
CA ASN A 373 17.92 3.48 21.86
C ASN A 373 19.17 3.98 21.15
N ALA A 374 19.22 5.27 20.81
CA ALA A 374 20.39 5.90 20.19
C ALA A 374 21.62 5.88 21.11
N ILE A 375 21.45 6.23 22.40
CA ILE A 375 22.53 6.20 23.39
C ILE A 375 23.10 4.77 23.54
N GLU A 376 22.23 3.77 23.64
CA GLU A 376 22.63 2.37 23.87
C GLU A 376 23.47 1.77 22.72
N VAL A 377 23.24 2.21 21.48
CA VAL A 377 24.00 1.73 20.31
C VAL A 377 25.31 2.50 20.11
N MET A 378 25.46 3.69 20.70
CA MET A 378 26.66 4.53 20.66
C MET A 378 27.54 4.34 21.90
N LYS A 379 27.93 3.09 22.20
CA LYS A 379 28.70 2.74 23.41
C LYS A 379 30.06 3.45 23.54
N SER A 380 30.63 3.93 22.43
CA SER A 380 31.91 4.64 22.41
C SER A 380 31.74 6.17 22.37
N GLY A 381 30.52 6.66 22.62
CA GLY A 381 30.14 8.04 22.36
C GLY A 381 29.73 8.27 20.91
N GLY A 382 29.32 9.50 20.61
CA GLY A 382 28.85 9.92 19.28
C GLY A 382 27.89 11.10 19.36
N HIS A 383 27.22 11.41 18.25
CA HIS A 383 26.28 12.51 18.17
C HIS A 383 24.87 12.01 17.83
N LEU A 384 23.91 12.40 18.66
CA LEU A 384 22.48 12.25 18.37
C LEU A 384 21.94 13.58 17.84
N ARG A 385 21.61 13.62 16.55
CA ARG A 385 20.96 14.78 15.94
C ARG A 385 19.45 14.60 15.96
N VAL A 386 18.75 15.53 16.61
CA VAL A 386 17.30 15.66 16.57
C VAL A 386 16.94 16.83 15.67
N SER A 387 16.14 16.61 14.63
CA SER A 387 15.71 17.68 13.72
C SER A 387 14.20 17.70 13.53
N GLN A 388 13.62 18.89 13.57
CA GLN A 388 12.20 19.14 13.37
C GLN A 388 11.99 20.06 12.16
N LYS A 389 11.16 19.62 11.21
CA LYS A 389 10.74 20.42 10.06
C LYS A 389 9.28 20.20 9.70
N LEU A 390 8.64 21.21 9.13
CA LEU A 390 7.33 21.09 8.50
C LEU A 390 7.52 20.52 7.08
N THR A 391 6.78 19.48 6.73
CA THR A 391 6.79 18.90 5.38
C THR A 391 5.90 19.71 4.44
N GLU A 392 6.09 19.51 3.13
CA GLU A 392 5.21 20.09 2.08
C GLU A 392 3.74 19.65 2.22
N HIS A 393 3.49 18.55 2.93
CA HIS A 393 2.16 18.00 3.19
C HIS A 393 1.57 18.45 4.54
N GLN A 394 2.07 19.53 5.14
CA GLN A 394 1.61 20.05 6.43
C GLN A 394 1.70 19.03 7.59
N GLN A 395 2.78 18.24 7.62
CA GLN A 395 3.08 17.35 8.74
C GLN A 395 4.35 17.81 9.44
N VAL A 396 4.41 17.64 10.76
CA VAL A 396 5.67 17.79 11.52
C VAL A 396 6.47 16.52 11.31
N LYS A 397 7.63 16.63 10.67
CA LYS A 397 8.64 15.58 10.61
C LYS A 397 9.68 15.82 11.71
N LEU A 398 9.72 14.92 12.68
CA LEU A 398 10.74 14.85 13.73
C LEU A 398 11.68 13.68 13.42
N THR A 399 12.98 13.94 13.35
CA THR A 399 13.99 12.94 13.01
C THR A 399 14.98 12.78 14.15
N PHE A 400 15.19 11.55 14.61
CA PHE A 400 16.24 11.16 15.55
C PHE A 400 17.31 10.39 14.78
N GLN A 401 18.50 10.96 14.63
CA GLN A 401 19.60 10.37 13.87
C GLN A 401 20.81 10.11 14.77
N ASP A 402 21.21 8.83 14.86
CA ASP A 402 22.38 8.36 15.60
C ASP A 402 23.54 7.99 14.67
N GLU A 403 24.74 7.93 15.25
CA GLU A 403 25.98 7.48 14.60
C GLU A 403 26.39 6.08 15.08
N GLY A 404 25.42 5.26 15.51
CA GLY A 404 25.64 3.94 16.08
C GLY A 404 25.99 2.86 15.05
N CYS A 405 25.83 1.60 15.46
CA CYS A 405 26.18 0.45 14.62
C CYS A 405 25.28 0.25 13.39
N GLY A 406 24.14 0.93 13.31
CA GLY A 406 23.15 0.77 12.25
C GLY A 406 22.51 -0.63 12.21
N MET A 407 21.71 -0.87 11.17
CA MET A 407 20.89 -2.08 11.01
C MET A 407 21.01 -2.64 9.59
N SER A 408 20.91 -3.97 9.46
CA SER A 408 20.76 -4.62 8.17
C SER A 408 19.35 -4.44 7.61
N LYS A 409 19.15 -4.70 6.31
CA LYS A 409 17.81 -4.63 5.69
C LYS A 409 16.80 -5.55 6.37
N GLU A 410 17.22 -6.78 6.69
CA GLU A 410 16.38 -7.76 7.39
C GLU A 410 15.95 -7.28 8.79
N VAL A 411 16.85 -6.59 9.51
CA VAL A 411 16.55 -6.03 10.84
C VAL A 411 15.57 -4.87 10.71
N MET A 412 15.78 -3.97 9.74
CA MET A 412 14.89 -2.82 9.52
C MET A 412 13.45 -3.24 9.21
N GLU A 413 13.25 -4.34 8.48
CA GLU A 413 11.90 -4.85 8.16
C GLU A 413 11.14 -5.37 9.38
N LYS A 414 11.86 -5.79 10.43
CA LYS A 414 11.29 -6.40 11.64
C LYS A 414 11.40 -5.50 12.87
N VAL A 415 12.03 -4.34 12.75
CA VAL A 415 12.42 -3.51 13.92
C VAL A 415 11.24 -3.02 14.74
N PHE A 416 10.06 -2.91 14.13
CA PHE A 416 8.82 -2.50 14.82
C PHE A 416 8.02 -3.70 15.34
N THR A 417 8.41 -4.94 15.03
CA THR A 417 7.75 -6.15 15.50
C THR A 417 7.98 -6.33 17.00
N ALA A 418 6.91 -6.60 17.76
CA ALA A 418 7.01 -6.80 19.21
C ALA A 418 7.97 -7.96 19.54
N PHE A 419 8.77 -7.78 20.60
CA PHE A 419 9.83 -8.69 21.07
C PHE A 419 11.01 -8.88 20.11
N TYR A 420 11.00 -8.24 18.95
CA TYR A 420 12.15 -8.28 18.07
C TYR A 420 13.23 -7.35 18.62
N THR A 421 14.38 -7.92 18.96
CA THR A 421 15.55 -7.19 19.46
C THR A 421 16.82 -7.90 19.01
N THR A 422 17.84 -7.12 18.67
CA THR A 422 19.21 -7.59 18.43
C THR A 422 20.11 -7.37 19.66
N LYS A 423 19.58 -6.73 20.72
CA LYS A 423 20.29 -6.42 21.96
C LYS A 423 20.08 -7.55 22.98
N GLU A 424 21.16 -8.01 23.61
CA GLU A 424 21.13 -9.08 24.62
C GLU A 424 20.20 -8.79 25.82
N GLN A 425 20.10 -7.52 26.23
CA GLN A 425 19.26 -7.06 27.35
C GLN A 425 18.01 -6.29 26.89
N GLY A 426 17.71 -6.28 25.58
CA GLY A 426 16.59 -5.54 25.04
C GLY A 426 15.29 -6.33 25.14
N THR A 427 14.21 -5.68 25.58
CA THR A 427 12.86 -6.30 25.62
C THR A 427 12.21 -6.42 24.25
N GLY A 428 12.65 -5.61 23.27
CA GLY A 428 12.06 -5.55 21.92
C GLY A 428 10.67 -4.91 21.88
N LEU A 429 10.25 -4.23 22.95
CA LEU A 429 8.89 -3.66 23.07
C LEU A 429 8.83 -2.16 22.76
N GLY A 430 9.95 -1.44 22.95
CA GLY A 430 9.98 0.01 22.82
C GLY A 430 9.60 0.51 21.42
N LEU A 431 10.15 -0.11 20.36
CA LEU A 431 9.86 0.29 18.98
C LEU A 431 8.47 -0.14 18.52
N SER A 432 7.97 -1.30 18.96
CA SER A 432 6.57 -1.69 18.71
C SER A 432 5.57 -0.76 19.40
N HIS A 433 5.91 -0.29 20.61
CA HIS A 433 5.11 0.71 21.31
C HIS A 433 5.13 2.05 20.57
N ALA A 434 6.32 2.53 20.17
CA ALA A 434 6.45 3.74 19.36
C ALA A 434 5.61 3.67 18.08
N TYR A 435 5.64 2.55 17.37
CA TYR A 435 4.82 2.32 16.18
C TYR A 435 3.32 2.44 16.47
N GLN A 436 2.84 1.80 17.54
CA GLN A 436 1.44 1.86 17.95
C GLN A 436 1.01 3.26 18.37
N THR A 437 1.80 3.93 19.21
CA THR A 437 1.53 5.29 19.67
C THR A 437 1.45 6.26 18.50
N MET A 438 2.39 6.19 17.54
CA MET A 438 2.36 7.03 16.36
C MET A 438 1.07 6.85 15.56
N LYS A 439 0.60 5.62 15.39
CA LYS A 439 -0.68 5.36 14.70
C LYS A 439 -1.90 5.87 15.41
N GLU A 440 -1.92 5.78 16.73
CA GLU A 440 -3.03 6.26 17.54
C GLU A 440 -3.13 7.80 17.51
N HIS A 441 -2.04 8.46 17.09
CA HIS A 441 -1.94 9.90 16.86
C HIS A 441 -2.06 10.27 15.38
N ASP A 442 -2.60 9.38 14.54
CA ASP A 442 -2.72 9.54 13.07
C ASP A 442 -1.39 9.88 12.37
N GLY A 443 -0.28 9.50 13.00
CA GLY A 443 1.07 9.69 12.51
C GLY A 443 1.67 8.41 11.91
N SER A 444 2.91 8.53 11.47
CA SER A 444 3.70 7.40 10.97
C SER A 444 5.14 7.45 11.48
N ILE A 445 5.78 6.29 11.56
CA ILE A 445 7.20 6.16 11.85
C ILE A 445 7.89 5.38 10.74
N GLU A 446 9.04 5.86 10.30
CA GLU A 446 9.89 5.26 9.28
C GLU A 446 11.32 5.16 9.82
N VAL A 447 12.11 4.24 9.26
CA VAL A 447 13.51 4.04 9.63
C VAL A 447 14.38 3.95 8.37
N GLU A 448 15.49 4.67 8.40
CA GLU A 448 16.59 4.55 7.44
C GLU A 448 17.85 4.16 8.21
N SER A 449 18.58 3.14 7.77
CA SER A 449 19.80 2.72 8.45
C SER A 449 20.75 1.99 7.52
N GLU A 450 22.04 2.12 7.80
CA GLU A 450 23.11 1.39 7.13
C GLU A 450 24.09 0.87 8.17
N VAL A 451 24.46 -0.41 8.06
CA VAL A 451 25.41 -1.06 8.96
C VAL A 451 26.72 -0.28 9.01
N GLY A 452 27.12 0.13 10.21
CA GLY A 452 28.34 0.89 10.49
C GLY A 452 28.24 2.40 10.27
N LYS A 453 27.07 2.94 9.87
CA LYS A 453 26.86 4.39 9.70
C LYS A 453 25.82 5.00 10.64
N GLY A 454 25.05 4.18 11.34
CA GLY A 454 23.99 4.61 12.26
C GLY A 454 22.58 4.47 11.68
N SER A 455 21.62 5.08 12.35
CA SER A 455 20.20 4.99 12.00
C SER A 455 19.52 6.35 12.11
N ALA A 456 18.46 6.53 11.32
CA ALA A 456 17.58 7.68 11.39
C ALA A 456 16.12 7.20 11.50
N PHE A 457 15.47 7.56 12.60
CA PHE A 457 14.04 7.34 12.79
C PHE A 457 13.28 8.63 12.46
N HIS A 458 12.32 8.54 11.54
CA HIS A 458 11.49 9.66 11.11
C HIS A 458 10.07 9.48 11.62
N LEU A 459 9.64 10.40 12.49
CA LEU A 459 8.29 10.45 13.04
C LEU A 459 7.53 11.58 12.34
N TYR A 460 6.34 11.27 11.85
CA TYR A 460 5.47 12.21 11.13
C TYR A 460 4.18 12.37 11.92
N PHE A 461 3.85 13.61 12.27
CA PHE A 461 2.62 13.96 12.97
C PHE A 461 1.75 14.89 12.12
N PRO A 462 0.42 14.70 12.09
CA PRO A 462 -0.48 15.64 11.44
C PRO A 462 -0.52 16.97 12.21
N VAL A 463 -0.37 18.09 11.49
CA VAL A 463 -0.47 19.43 12.10
C VAL A 463 -1.91 19.90 12.06
N TYR A 464 -2.39 20.41 13.20
CA TYR A 464 -3.66 21.13 13.25
C TYR A 464 -3.37 22.62 13.18
N GLN A 465 -3.66 23.25 12.03
CA GLN A 465 -3.55 24.69 11.87
C GLN A 465 -4.75 25.39 12.53
N PHE A 466 -4.51 26.12 13.61
CA PHE A 466 -5.48 27.07 14.15
C PHE A 466 -5.35 28.45 13.50
N GLY A 467 -6.49 29.12 13.31
CA GLY A 467 -6.49 30.58 13.20
C GLY A 467 -6.07 31.20 14.53
N LYS A 468 -5.28 32.28 14.49
CA LYS A 468 -4.64 32.94 15.65
C LYS A 468 -5.55 33.23 16.87
N GLU A 469 -6.88 33.23 16.71
CA GLU A 469 -7.84 33.53 17.78
C GLU A 469 -8.26 32.29 18.63
N GLU A 470 -8.07 31.07 18.15
CA GLU A 470 -8.49 29.84 18.87
C GLU A 470 -7.41 29.24 19.79
N MET A 471 -6.15 29.70 19.67
CA MET A 471 -4.99 29.15 20.39
C MET A 471 -5.05 29.41 21.90
N GLU A 472 -5.60 30.55 22.34
CA GLU A 472 -5.66 30.92 23.77
C GLU A 472 -6.85 30.29 24.51
N GLN A 473 -7.90 29.86 23.82
CA GLN A 473 -9.12 29.33 24.45
C GLN A 473 -9.15 27.80 24.58
N ASN A 474 -8.38 27.07 23.78
CA ASN A 474 -8.47 25.60 23.65
C ASN A 474 -7.37 24.80 24.38
N LEU A 475 -6.36 25.46 24.98
CA LEU A 475 -5.29 24.82 25.75
C LEU A 475 -5.73 24.19 27.09
N THR A 476 -7.02 24.28 27.47
CA THR A 476 -7.50 23.88 28.81
C THR A 476 -8.67 22.89 28.82
N LYS A 477 -9.13 22.37 27.67
CA LYS A 477 -10.28 21.44 27.61
C LYS A 477 -9.91 20.09 26.99
N PRO A 478 -10.11 18.96 27.70
CA PRO A 478 -9.96 17.63 27.13
C PRO A 478 -11.06 17.37 26.08
N MET A 479 -10.68 16.89 24.90
CA MET A 479 -11.63 16.37 23.91
C MET A 479 -11.69 14.84 24.00
N THR A 480 -12.83 14.30 24.42
CA THR A 480 -13.11 12.86 24.34
C THR A 480 -13.48 12.48 22.91
N VAL A 481 -12.70 11.57 22.30
CA VAL A 481 -13.00 10.98 21.00
C VAL A 481 -14.11 9.94 21.16
N HIS A 482 -15.36 10.39 21.13
CA HIS A 482 -16.49 9.54 20.79
C HIS A 482 -17.01 9.95 19.42
N SER A 483 -16.96 8.99 18.50
CA SER A 483 -17.49 8.99 17.14
C SER A 483 -16.99 10.09 16.20
N TRP A 484 -15.90 9.82 15.49
CA TRP A 484 -15.71 10.29 14.11
C TRP A 484 -15.12 9.17 13.25
N VAL A 485 -15.95 8.74 12.28
CA VAL A 485 -15.80 7.71 11.22
C VAL A 485 -15.92 6.25 11.63
#